data_AF-A0A699USS4-F1
#
_entry.id   AF-A0A699USS4-F1
#
_cell.length_a   1.000
_cell.length_b   1.000
_cell.length_c   1.000
_cell.angle_alpha   90.00
_cell.angle_beta   90.00
_cell.angle_gamma   90.00
#
_symmetry.space_group_name_H-M   'P 1'
#
loop_
_entity.id
_entity.type
_entity.pdbx_description
1 polymer ?
#
loop_
_entity_poly.entity_id
_entity_poly.type
_entity_poly.pdbx_seq_one_letter_code
_entity_poly.pdbx_strand_id
1 'polypeptide(L)'
;MKSFLSDIGFSLFHNVFIDTLPQRFARFVVRDFSVSSYEFKLEKGIIRVTPDKVHEILGVPLGGTSILDLPERPLDDPFVNEWFKQFDPKTLKEICACDIAKKLVLTKTVDFMFKVNLCYLQT
;
A
#
# COMPACT_ATOMS: atom_id res chain seq x y z
N MET A 1 -7.63 -4.42 -16.56
CA MET A 1 -6.72 -3.37 -16.04
C MET A 1 -7.30 -1.97 -16.22
N LYS A 2 -7.73 -1.55 -17.43
CA LYS A 2 -8.38 -0.23 -17.62
C LYS A 2 -9.64 -0.04 -16.74
N SER A 3 -10.58 -0.99 -16.81
CA SER A 3 -11.76 -0.96 -15.93
C SER A 3 -11.38 -0.87 -14.44
N PHE A 4 -10.50 -1.77 -13.98
CA PHE A 4 -10.00 -1.76 -12.61
C PHE A 4 -9.40 -0.41 -12.17
N LEU A 5 -8.50 0.19 -12.97
CA LEU A 5 -7.92 1.49 -12.65
C LEU A 5 -9.00 2.57 -12.57
N SER A 6 -10.01 2.51 -13.43
CA SER A 6 -11.15 3.42 -13.33
C SER A 6 -11.96 3.20 -12.05
N ASP A 7 -12.19 1.93 -11.68
CA ASP A 7 -12.99 1.55 -10.51
C ASP A 7 -12.32 1.98 -9.19
N ILE A 8 -11.00 2.00 -9.14
CA ILE A 8 -10.24 2.50 -7.98
C ILE A 8 -9.95 4.02 -8.02
N GLY A 9 -10.48 4.75 -9.01
CA GLY A 9 -10.31 6.21 -9.14
C GLY A 9 -9.02 6.67 -9.82
N PHE A 10 -8.29 5.76 -10.47
CA PHE A 10 -7.03 5.97 -11.20
C PHE A 10 -7.25 6.03 -12.73
N SER A 11 -8.44 6.39 -13.20
CA SER A 11 -8.75 6.45 -14.64
C SER A 11 -7.88 7.45 -15.42
N LEU A 12 -7.32 8.46 -14.77
CA LEU A 12 -6.42 9.41 -15.43
C LEU A 12 -5.05 8.79 -15.79
N PHE A 13 -4.73 7.61 -15.25
CA PHE A 13 -3.43 6.96 -15.41
C PHE A 13 -3.39 5.90 -16.52
N HIS A 14 -4.47 5.74 -17.30
CA HIS A 14 -4.56 4.76 -18.39
C HIS A 14 -3.44 4.85 -19.44
N ASN A 15 -2.76 5.99 -19.55
CA ASN A 15 -1.70 6.26 -20.52
C ASN A 15 -0.34 6.59 -19.88
N VAL A 16 -0.20 6.41 -18.56
CA VAL A 16 1.09 6.60 -17.89
C VAL A 16 1.78 5.25 -17.76
N PHE A 17 3.04 5.18 -18.19
CA PHE A 17 3.92 4.03 -18.02
C PHE A 17 3.91 3.55 -16.56
N ILE A 18 3.25 2.40 -16.33
CA ILE A 18 2.95 1.84 -15.00
C ILE A 18 4.23 1.51 -14.21
N ASP A 19 5.34 1.21 -14.89
CA ASP A 19 6.66 1.01 -14.30
C ASP A 19 7.23 2.29 -13.67
N THR A 20 6.97 3.46 -14.26
CA THR A 20 7.42 4.76 -13.72
C THR A 20 6.42 5.41 -12.75
N LEU A 21 5.17 4.94 -12.77
CA LEU A 21 4.07 5.58 -12.06
C LEU A 21 4.22 5.52 -10.52
N PRO A 22 4.53 4.36 -9.89
CA PRO A 22 4.76 4.28 -8.45
C PRO A 22 5.90 5.20 -7.98
N GLN A 23 7.00 5.27 -8.73
CA GLN A 23 8.14 6.13 -8.39
C GLN A 23 7.77 7.61 -8.46
N ARG A 24 6.99 8.02 -9.48
CA ARG A 24 6.51 9.41 -9.60
C ARG A 24 5.54 9.77 -8.49
N PHE A 25 4.64 8.85 -8.13
CA PHE A 25 3.72 9.04 -7.01
C PHE A 25 4.46 9.14 -5.67
N ALA A 26 5.37 8.22 -5.39
CA ALA A 26 6.18 8.25 -4.17
C ALA A 26 6.98 9.56 -4.09
N ARG A 27 7.62 9.99 -5.18
CA ARG A 27 8.34 11.27 -5.24
C ARG A 27 7.42 12.48 -5.04
N PHE A 28 6.23 12.47 -5.62
CA PHE A 28 5.22 13.51 -5.43
C PHE A 28 4.80 13.60 -3.98
N VAL A 29 4.48 12.46 -3.37
CA VAL A 29 4.10 12.33 -1.96
C VAL A 29 5.21 12.91 -1.07
N VAL A 30 6.46 12.48 -1.25
CA VAL A 30 7.59 12.97 -0.44
C VAL A 30 7.83 14.47 -0.61
N ARG A 31 7.68 15.00 -1.83
CA ARG A 31 7.91 16.41 -2.13
C ARG A 31 6.84 17.32 -1.53
N ASP A 32 5.57 16.91 -1.65
CA ASP A 32 4.43 17.79 -1.38
C ASP A 32 3.80 17.55 0.01
N PHE A 33 4.30 16.55 0.76
CA PHE A 33 3.92 16.30 2.15
C PHE A 33 4.63 17.25 3.12
N SER A 34 3.86 17.95 3.95
CA SER A 34 4.38 18.75 5.05
C SER A 34 4.38 17.93 6.35
N VAL A 35 5.56 17.55 6.82
CA VAL A 35 5.72 16.79 8.08
C VAL A 35 5.20 17.55 9.29
N SER A 36 5.32 18.88 9.32
CA SER A 36 4.88 19.69 10.47
C SER A 36 3.36 19.80 10.61
N SER A 37 2.63 19.75 9.49
CA SER A 37 1.17 19.89 9.47
C SER A 37 0.44 18.58 9.17
N TYR A 38 1.16 17.56 8.72
CA TYR A 38 0.62 16.30 8.19
C TYR A 38 -0.34 16.53 7.02
N GLU A 39 0.00 17.47 6.13
CA GLU A 39 -0.85 17.89 5.01
C GLU A 39 -0.14 17.74 3.66
N PHE A 40 -0.89 17.31 2.65
CA PHE A 40 -0.53 17.46 1.24
C PHE A 40 -1.22 18.69 0.68
N LYS A 41 -0.43 19.65 0.22
CA LYS A 41 -0.96 20.84 -0.43
C LYS A 41 -0.98 20.60 -1.94
N LEU A 42 -2.16 20.40 -2.48
CA LEU A 42 -2.42 20.25 -3.90
C LEU A 42 -2.92 21.58 -4.46
N GLU A 43 -2.80 21.79 -5.77
CA GLU A 43 -3.33 22.99 -6.43
C GLU A 43 -4.84 23.20 -6.17
N LYS A 44 -5.58 22.09 -6.04
CA LYS A 44 -7.05 22.10 -5.86
C LYS A 44 -7.50 21.97 -4.40
N GLY A 45 -6.58 21.91 -3.43
CA GLY A 45 -6.96 21.80 -2.02
C GLY A 45 -5.93 21.08 -1.17
N ILE A 46 -6.30 20.86 0.09
CA ILE A 46 -5.42 20.28 1.11
C ILE A 46 -5.95 18.91 1.50
N ILE A 47 -5.10 17.89 1.43
CA ILE A 47 -5.38 16.58 2.00
C ILE A 47 -4.63 16.47 3.32
N ARG A 48 -5.35 16.49 4.44
CA ARG A 48 -4.78 16.26 5.76
C ARG A 48 -4.76 14.77 6.10
N VAL A 49 -3.59 14.27 6.50
CA VAL A 49 -3.39 12.95 7.07
C VAL A 49 -3.69 13.04 8.56
N THR A 50 -4.65 12.25 9.02
CA THR A 50 -5.04 12.19 10.43
C THR A 50 -4.89 10.77 10.95
N PRO A 51 -4.70 10.56 12.27
CA PRO A 51 -4.71 9.22 12.85
C PRO A 51 -5.97 8.43 12.47
N ASP A 52 -7.14 9.08 12.44
CA ASP A 52 -8.41 8.47 12.03
C ASP A 52 -8.36 7.89 10.62
N LYS A 53 -7.80 8.64 9.66
CA LYS A 53 -7.64 8.16 8.29
C LYS A 53 -6.62 7.01 8.20
N VAL A 54 -5.54 7.09 8.98
CA VAL A 54 -4.53 6.01 9.02
C VAL A 54 -5.14 4.74 9.62
N HIS A 55 -5.96 4.87 10.68
CA HIS A 55 -6.71 3.77 11.26
C HIS A 55 -7.72 3.17 10.29
N GLU A 56 -8.50 4.01 9.60
CA GLU A 56 -9.48 3.56 8.61
C GLU A 56 -8.82 2.80 7.45
N ILE A 57 -7.68 3.30 6.95
CA ILE A 57 -6.99 2.71 5.81
C ILE A 57 -6.18 1.48 6.22
N LEU A 58 -5.38 1.57 7.28
CA LEU A 58 -4.38 0.54 7.64
C LEU A 58 -4.78 -0.30 8.86
N GLY A 59 -5.86 0.03 9.57
CA GLY A 59 -6.27 -0.64 10.80
C GLY A 59 -5.37 -0.35 12.01
N VAL A 60 -4.47 0.64 11.91
CA VAL A 60 -3.55 0.99 13.00
C VAL A 60 -4.33 1.59 14.17
N PRO A 61 -4.13 1.16 15.42
CA PRO A 61 -4.81 1.72 16.58
C PRO A 61 -4.62 3.25 16.69
N LEU A 62 -5.66 3.99 17.07
CA LEU A 62 -5.64 5.46 17.20
C LEU A 62 -4.77 6.00 18.35
N GLY A 63 -4.14 5.12 19.11
CA GLY A 63 -3.28 5.44 20.23
C GLY A 63 -2.69 4.18 20.87
N GLY A 64 -1.89 4.38 21.92
CA GLY A 64 -1.15 3.31 22.59
C GLY A 64 0.30 3.25 22.10
N THR A 65 0.72 2.06 21.69
CA THR A 65 2.10 1.74 21.29
C THR A 65 2.42 2.28 19.89
N SER A 66 3.62 2.84 19.70
CA SER A 66 4.12 3.25 18.39
C SER A 66 4.07 2.08 17.42
N ILE A 67 3.82 2.35 16.12
CA ILE A 67 3.94 1.32 15.06
C ILE A 67 5.34 0.70 15.07
N LEU A 68 6.36 1.50 15.38
CA LEU A 68 7.75 1.06 15.45
C LEU A 68 8.04 0.18 16.67
N ASP A 69 7.17 0.23 17.68
CA ASP A 69 7.29 -0.54 18.92
C ASP A 69 6.33 -1.76 18.91
N LEU A 70 5.64 -2.02 17.79
CA LEU A 70 4.80 -3.21 17.64
C LEU A 70 5.67 -4.46 17.53
N PRO A 71 5.33 -5.56 18.25
CA PRO A 71 6.08 -6.80 18.15
C PRO A 71 5.97 -7.39 16.74
N GLU A 72 7.06 -8.00 16.27
CA GLU A 72 7.02 -8.78 15.04
C GLU A 72 5.99 -9.91 15.17
N ARG A 73 5.20 -10.11 14.10
CA ARG A 73 4.30 -11.25 14.04
C ARG A 73 5.10 -12.51 13.77
N PRO A 74 4.85 -13.62 14.49
CA PRO A 74 5.56 -14.86 14.24
C PRO A 74 5.12 -15.47 12.91
N LEU A 75 5.98 -16.30 12.30
CA LEU A 75 5.72 -16.88 10.98
C LEU A 75 4.52 -17.84 10.96
N ASP A 76 4.16 -18.41 12.11
CA ASP A 76 3.00 -19.28 12.29
C ASP A 76 1.69 -18.52 12.54
N ASP A 77 1.74 -17.18 12.61
CA ASP A 77 0.55 -16.34 12.73
C ASP A 77 -0.42 -16.64 11.57
N PRO A 78 -1.73 -16.84 11.84
CA PRO A 78 -2.71 -17.17 10.81
C PRO A 78 -2.74 -16.16 9.65
N PHE A 79 -2.54 -14.87 9.95
CA PHE A 79 -2.49 -13.83 8.93
C PHE A 79 -1.24 -13.95 8.06
N VAL A 80 -0.07 -14.20 8.66
CA VAL A 80 1.20 -14.40 7.95
C VAL A 80 1.11 -15.63 7.04
N ASN A 81 0.53 -16.72 7.55
CA ASN A 81 0.25 -17.93 6.78
C ASN A 81 -0.72 -17.67 5.61
N GLU A 82 -1.77 -16.89 5.82
CA GLU A 82 -2.71 -16.51 4.76
C GLU A 82 -2.03 -15.66 3.68
N TRP A 83 -1.18 -14.73 4.08
CA TRP A 83 -0.38 -13.93 3.16
C TRP A 83 0.55 -14.82 2.32
N PHE A 84 1.25 -15.77 2.95
CA PHE A 84 2.14 -16.72 2.27
C PHE A 84 1.44 -17.60 1.25
N LYS A 85 0.24 -18.07 1.55
CA LYS A 85 -0.56 -18.92 0.64
C LYS A 85 -0.80 -18.27 -0.72
N GLN A 86 -0.74 -16.94 -0.82
CA GLN A 86 -0.82 -16.26 -2.11
C GLN A 86 0.32 -16.68 -3.05
N PHE A 87 1.50 -17.03 -2.53
CA PHE A 87 2.72 -17.23 -3.32
C PHE A 87 3.13 -18.69 -3.47
N ASP A 88 2.31 -19.64 -3.02
CA ASP A 88 2.55 -21.08 -3.17
C ASP A 88 2.89 -21.45 -4.63
N PRO A 89 3.91 -22.30 -4.89
CA PRO A 89 4.72 -23.08 -3.93
C PRO A 89 6.00 -22.39 -3.44
N LYS A 90 6.11 -21.07 -3.57
CA LYS A 90 7.34 -20.34 -3.20
C LYS A 90 7.52 -20.27 -1.69
N THR A 91 8.76 -20.43 -1.25
CA THR A 91 9.18 -20.11 0.13
C THR A 91 9.32 -18.60 0.31
N LEU A 92 9.27 -18.10 1.56
CA LEU A 92 9.45 -16.68 1.88
C LEU A 92 10.70 -16.06 1.21
N LYS A 93 11.80 -16.82 1.13
CA LYS A 93 13.07 -16.35 0.54
C LYS A 93 13.03 -16.24 -0.99
N GLU A 94 12.08 -16.90 -1.63
CA GLU A 94 11.92 -16.92 -3.09
C GLU A 94 10.88 -15.90 -3.59
N ILE A 95 10.10 -15.31 -2.67
CA ILE A 95 9.13 -14.26 -3.01
C ILE A 95 9.91 -13.00 -3.37
N CYS A 96 9.75 -12.54 -4.61
CA CYS A 96 10.36 -11.31 -5.08
C CYS A 96 9.31 -10.23 -5.34
N ALA A 97 9.76 -8.97 -5.44
CA ALA A 97 8.89 -7.83 -5.78
C ALA A 97 8.05 -8.07 -7.05
N CYS A 98 8.57 -8.83 -8.04
CA CYS A 98 7.82 -9.17 -9.25
C CYS A 98 6.62 -10.08 -8.97
N ASP A 99 6.70 -10.98 -7.99
CA ASP A 99 5.57 -11.86 -7.61
C ASP A 99 4.47 -11.06 -6.92
N ILE A 100 4.87 -10.16 -6.03
CA ILE A 100 3.99 -9.23 -5.31
C ILE A 100 3.26 -8.32 -6.31
N ALA A 101 3.99 -7.74 -7.27
CA ALA A 101 3.41 -6.93 -8.34
C ALA A 101 2.40 -7.72 -9.19
N LYS A 102 2.69 -8.98 -9.53
CA LYS A 102 1.74 -9.84 -10.25
C LYS A 102 0.44 -10.04 -9.46
N LYS A 103 0.51 -10.26 -8.14
CA LYS A 103 -0.69 -10.38 -7.30
C LYS A 103 -1.50 -9.10 -7.25
N LEU A 104 -0.83 -7.95 -7.12
CA LEU A 104 -1.48 -6.64 -7.16
C LEU A 104 -2.19 -6.37 -8.49
N VAL A 105 -1.61 -6.79 -9.62
CA VAL A 105 -2.22 -6.63 -10.94
C VAL A 105 -3.44 -7.54 -11.15
N LEU A 106 -3.42 -8.75 -10.56
CA LEU A 106 -4.47 -9.76 -10.73
C LEU A 106 -5.64 -9.59 -9.76
N THR A 107 -5.44 -8.90 -8.64
CA THR A 107 -6.53 -8.64 -7.69
C THR A 107 -7.63 -7.79 -8.32
N LYS A 108 -8.86 -7.97 -7.83
CA LYS A 108 -10.02 -7.16 -8.22
C LYS A 108 -10.59 -6.36 -7.07
N THR A 109 -10.08 -6.59 -5.85
CA THR A 109 -10.57 -6.01 -4.60
C THR A 109 -9.44 -5.31 -3.86
N VAL A 110 -9.77 -4.17 -3.25
CA VAL A 110 -8.86 -3.40 -2.38
C VAL A 110 -9.12 -3.81 -0.93
N ASP A 111 -8.83 -5.07 -0.62
CA ASP A 111 -8.94 -5.64 0.72
C ASP A 111 -7.64 -5.44 1.52
N PHE A 112 -7.59 -5.97 2.75
CA PHE A 112 -6.40 -5.85 3.59
C PHE A 112 -5.17 -6.53 2.97
N MET A 113 -5.36 -7.63 2.24
CA MET A 113 -4.27 -8.34 1.57
C MET A 113 -3.67 -7.51 0.44
N PHE A 114 -4.51 -6.81 -0.32
CA PHE A 114 -4.05 -5.82 -1.30
C PHE A 114 -3.19 -4.73 -0.67
N LYS A 115 -3.59 -4.20 0.49
CA LYS A 115 -2.86 -3.15 1.20
C LYS A 115 -1.48 -3.62 1.66
N VAL A 116 -1.39 -4.81 2.27
CA VAL A 116 -0.11 -5.43 2.65
C VAL A 116 0.76 -5.71 1.42
N ASN A 117 0.14 -6.28 0.38
CA ASN A 117 0.51 -6.23 -1.03
C ASN A 117 1.38 -5.01 -1.40
N LEU A 118 0.71 -3.87 -1.30
CA LEU A 118 1.21 -2.59 -1.76
C LEU A 118 2.35 -2.07 -0.88
N CYS A 119 2.25 -2.24 0.45
CA CYS A 119 3.30 -1.85 1.38
C CYS A 119 4.62 -2.60 1.11
N TYR A 120 4.56 -3.92 0.90
CA TYR A 120 5.76 -4.74 0.66
C TYR A 120 6.44 -4.44 -0.69
N LEU A 121 5.70 -3.95 -1.68
CA LEU A 121 6.26 -3.57 -2.98
C LEU A 121 7.07 -2.25 -2.89
N GLN A 122 6.84 -1.44 -1.84
CA GLN A 122 7.46 -0.12 -1.68
C GLN A 122 8.73 -0.13 -0.81
N THR A 123 8.99 -1.23 -0.09
CA THR A 123 10.21 -1.51 0.69
C THR A 123 11.28 -2.21 -0.14
#